data_AF-A0A7I9UZV8-F1
#
_entry.id   AF-A0A7I9UZV8-F1
#
_cell.length_a   1.000
_cell.length_b   1.000
_cell.length_c   1.000
_cell.angle_alpha   90.00
_cell.angle_beta   90.00
_cell.angle_gamma   90.00
#
_symmetry.space_group_name_H-M   'P 1'
#
loop_
_entity.id
_entity.type
_entity.pdbx_description
1 polymer ?
#
loop_
_entity_poly.entity_id
_entity_poly.type
_entity_poly.pdbx_seq_one_letter_code
_entity_poly.pdbx_strand_id
1 'polypeptide(L)'
;MLEMGARGVGHIATLCEIASPTVGVLTRVEAVHRENFGSLEAVAQTKGEWSSRFRPPVSPCSNADDENVAAMATRTAARVLTYSAAGASADLTAAGRRARR
;
A
#
# COMPACT_ATOMS: atom_id res chain seq x y z
N MET A 1 -3.91 -6.71 14.50
CA MET A 1 -3.89 -6.20 13.11
C MET A 1 -4.69 -4.91 13.10
N LEU A 2 -4.18 -3.87 12.45
CA LEU A 2 -4.82 -2.55 12.38
C LEU A 2 -5.14 -2.21 10.92
N GLU A 3 -6.31 -1.64 10.68
CA GLU A 3 -6.67 -1.03 9.41
C GLU A 3 -6.48 0.49 9.50
N MET A 4 -5.80 1.09 8.52
CA MET A 4 -5.45 2.51 8.51
C MET A 4 -6.21 3.26 7.41
N GLY A 5 -7.36 3.81 7.79
CA GLY A 5 -8.17 4.70 6.95
C GLY A 5 -7.65 6.13 6.95
N ALA A 6 -7.73 6.82 5.82
CA ALA A 6 -7.31 8.21 5.67
C ALA A 6 -8.31 9.00 4.83
N ARG A 7 -8.46 10.29 5.13
CA ARG A 7 -9.31 11.25 4.39
C ARG A 7 -8.52 12.47 3.89
N GLY A 8 -7.22 12.52 4.16
CA GLY A 8 -6.34 13.60 3.78
C GLY A 8 -4.88 13.21 3.97
N VAL A 9 -4.00 14.00 3.34
CA VAL A 9 -2.54 13.88 3.47
C VAL A 9 -2.14 14.07 4.93
N GLY A 10 -1.18 13.27 5.40
CA GLY A 10 -0.64 13.23 6.76
C GLY A 10 -1.31 12.17 7.64
N HIS A 11 -2.50 11.69 7.30
CA HIS A 11 -3.25 10.78 8.18
C HIS A 11 -2.57 9.42 8.32
N ILE A 12 -2.05 8.84 7.23
CA ILE A 12 -1.39 7.53 7.29
C ILE A 12 -0.08 7.67 8.06
N ALA A 13 0.67 8.74 7.81
CA ALA A 13 1.86 9.08 8.58
C ALA A 13 1.59 9.12 10.10
N THR A 14 0.56 9.87 10.53
CA THR A 14 0.18 9.95 11.95
C THR A 14 -0.22 8.59 12.52
N LEU A 15 -0.99 7.79 11.79
CA LEU A 15 -1.38 6.45 12.23
C LEU A 15 -0.17 5.51 12.37
N CYS A 16 0.80 5.59 11.46
CA CYS A 16 2.05 4.84 11.56
C CYS A 16 2.89 5.28 12.77
N GLU A 17 2.92 6.57 13.09
CA GLU A 17 3.61 7.10 14.28
C GLU A 17 2.97 6.57 15.57
N ILE A 18 1.64 6.53 15.66
CA ILE A 18 0.91 6.00 16.81
C ILE A 18 1.11 4.49 16.96
N ALA A 19 0.97 3.74 15.87
CA ALA A 19 0.93 2.29 15.91
C ALA A 19 2.32 1.63 15.85
N SER A 20 3.35 2.32 15.36
CA SER A 20 4.70 1.80 15.14
C SER A 20 4.73 0.40 14.48
N PRO A 21 4.13 0.25 13.28
CA PRO A 21 3.95 -1.05 12.65
C PRO A 21 5.30 -1.70 12.28
N THR A 22 5.40 -3.01 12.54
CA THR A 22 6.57 -3.84 12.16
C THR A 22 6.38 -4.61 10.85
N VAL A 23 5.18 -4.54 10.28
CA VAL A 23 4.81 -5.00 8.94
C VAL A 23 3.71 -4.07 8.42
N GLY A 24 3.77 -3.72 7.13
CA GLY A 24 2.72 -2.98 6.44
C GLY A 24 2.22 -3.76 5.24
N VAL A 25 0.96 -3.57 4.84
CA VAL A 25 0.45 -4.07 3.55
C VAL A 25 -0.30 -2.94 2.86
N LEU A 26 0.08 -2.66 1.61
CA LEU A 26 -0.62 -1.71 0.76
C LEU A 26 -1.33 -2.44 -0.37
N THR A 27 -2.65 -2.26 -0.46
CA THR A 27 -3.52 -3.10 -1.29
C THR A 27 -3.87 -2.50 -2.63
N ARG A 28 -4.36 -1.27 -2.65
CA ARG A 28 -4.81 -0.60 -3.87
C ARG A 28 -4.91 0.91 -3.68
N VAL A 29 -4.80 1.65 -4.77
CA VAL A 29 -5.19 3.05 -4.88
C VAL A 29 -6.37 3.15 -5.84
N GLU A 30 -7.53 3.53 -5.30
CA GLU A 30 -8.72 3.80 -6.09
C GLU A 30 -9.21 5.21 -5.81
N ALA A 31 -9.90 5.81 -6.78
CA ALA A 31 -10.53 7.13 -6.64
C ALA A 31 -11.81 7.04 -5.79
N VAL A 32 -11.70 6.58 -4.54
CA VAL A 32 -12.76 6.55 -3.53
C VAL A 32 -12.61 7.76 -2.60
N HIS A 33 -13.73 8.25 -2.04
CA HIS A 33 -13.78 9.49 -1.26
C HIS A 33 -13.25 10.72 -2.03
N ARG A 34 -13.56 10.82 -3.33
CA ARG A 34 -13.12 11.95 -4.17
C ARG A 34 -13.57 13.31 -3.63
N GLU A 35 -14.70 13.36 -2.93
CA GLU A 35 -15.17 14.56 -2.24
C GLU A 35 -14.20 15.08 -1.17
N ASN A 36 -13.38 14.20 -0.58
CA ASN A 36 -12.39 14.55 0.44
C ASN A 36 -10.98 14.72 -0.14
N PHE A 37 -10.60 13.89 -1.11
CA PHE A 37 -9.24 13.91 -1.68
C PHE A 37 -9.08 14.80 -2.91
N GLY A 38 -10.15 15.09 -3.64
CA GLY A 38 -10.13 15.88 -4.89
C GLY A 38 -9.56 15.13 -6.10
N SER A 39 -8.46 14.39 -5.96
CA SER A 39 -7.77 13.70 -7.07
C SER A 39 -7.27 12.30 -6.71
N LEU A 40 -7.05 11.45 -7.73
CA LEU A 40 -6.40 10.15 -7.55
C LEU A 40 -4.96 10.30 -7.07
N GLU A 41 -4.26 11.35 -7.54
CA GLU A 41 -2.91 11.68 -7.10
C GLU A 41 -2.85 11.97 -5.60
N ALA A 42 -3.83 12.70 -5.06
CA ALA A 42 -3.91 12.96 -3.62
C ALA A 42 -4.17 11.68 -2.81
N VAL A 43 -4.99 10.75 -3.34
CA VAL A 43 -5.16 9.41 -2.73
C VAL A 43 -3.84 8.65 -2.77
N ALA A 44 -3.15 8.61 -3.90
CA ALA A 44 -1.87 7.94 -4.07
C ALA A 44 -0.79 8.53 -3.15
N GLN A 45 -0.71 9.85 -3.04
CA GLN A 45 0.18 10.54 -2.12
C GLN A 45 -0.08 10.11 -0.67
N THR A 46 -1.35 10.16 -0.26
CA THR A 46 -1.76 9.83 1.11
C THR A 46 -1.48 8.36 1.45
N LYS A 47 -1.84 7.44 0.55
CA LYS A 47 -1.53 6.02 0.71
C LYS A 47 -0.03 5.75 0.66
N GLY A 48 0.72 6.55 -0.11
CA GLY A 48 2.18 6.46 -0.25
C GLY A 48 2.96 6.88 0.99
N GLU A 49 2.36 7.61 1.94
CA GLU A 49 2.96 7.87 3.26
C GLU A 49 3.32 6.57 3.99
N TRP A 50 2.58 5.49 3.70
CA TRP A 50 2.90 4.15 4.19
C TRP A 50 4.35 3.75 3.86
N SER A 51 4.82 3.96 2.63
CA SER A 51 6.14 3.49 2.19
C SER A 51 7.27 4.22 2.90
N SER A 52 7.15 5.54 3.06
CA SER A 52 8.23 6.38 3.62
C SER A 52 8.48 6.14 5.11
N ARG A 53 7.57 5.45 5.80
CA ARG A 53 7.68 5.15 7.24
C ARG A 53 8.39 3.84 7.55
N PHE A 54 8.63 3.00 6.55
CA PHE A 54 9.33 1.75 6.75
C PHE A 54 10.84 1.88 6.55
N ARG A 55 11.57 1.41 7.55
CA ARG A 55 13.03 1.24 7.54
C ARG A 55 13.35 -0.16 8.06
N PRO A 56 14.49 -0.76 7.69
CA PRO A 56 14.92 -2.02 8.28
C PRO A 56 14.85 -1.97 9.82
N PRO A 57 14.35 -3.02 10.49
CA PRO A 57 14.01 -4.36 9.96
C PRO A 57 12.55 -4.50 9.45
N VAL A 58 11.78 -3.41 9.35
CA VAL A 58 10.36 -3.48 8.98
C VAL A 58 10.17 -3.81 7.50
N SER A 59 9.25 -4.73 7.18
CA SER A 59 8.96 -5.17 5.81
C SER A 59 7.63 -4.62 5.30
N PRO A 60 7.64 -3.67 4.34
CA PRO A 60 6.47 -3.30 3.56
C PRO A 60 6.08 -4.39 2.55
N CYS A 61 4.79 -4.70 2.45
CA CYS A 61 4.21 -5.55 1.40
C CYS A 61 3.42 -4.71 0.38
N SER A 62 3.77 -4.81 -0.90
CA SER A 62 3.20 -4.00 -1.98
C SER A 62 2.49 -4.85 -3.04
N ASN A 63 1.29 -4.45 -3.45
CA ASN A 63 0.56 -5.08 -4.54
C ASN A 63 1.18 -4.73 -5.90
N ALA A 64 1.68 -5.73 -6.62
CA ALA A 64 2.24 -5.58 -7.96
C ALA A 64 1.18 -5.44 -9.06
N ASP A 65 -0.10 -5.74 -8.78
CA ASP A 65 -1.20 -5.63 -9.75
C ASP A 65 -1.77 -4.21 -9.87
N ASP A 66 -1.38 -3.29 -9.00
CA ASP A 66 -1.80 -1.88 -9.03
C ASP A 66 -0.58 -1.00 -9.30
N GLU A 67 -0.60 -0.26 -10.41
CA GLU A 67 0.52 0.57 -10.86
C GLU A 67 0.90 1.68 -9.86
N ASN A 68 -0.09 2.26 -9.17
CA ASN A 68 0.15 3.32 -8.20
C ASN A 68 0.83 2.74 -6.96
N VAL A 69 0.36 1.58 -6.49
CA VAL A 69 0.95 0.87 -5.36
C VAL A 69 2.35 0.35 -5.70
N ALA A 70 2.53 -0.26 -6.87
CA ALA A 70 3.82 -0.74 -7.35
C ALA A 70 4.85 0.39 -7.43
N ALA A 71 4.45 1.57 -7.93
CA ALA A 71 5.33 2.75 -7.99
C ALA A 71 5.77 3.27 -6.61
N MET A 72 5.05 2.94 -5.53
CA MET A 72 5.42 3.35 -4.17
C MET A 72 6.53 2.48 -3.55
N ALA A 73 6.77 1.27 -4.08
CA ALA A 73 7.80 0.36 -3.58
C ALA A 73 9.20 0.99 -3.61
N THR A 74 9.45 1.96 -4.51
CA THR A 74 10.73 2.68 -4.63
C THR A 74 10.91 3.78 -3.58
N ARG A 75 9.88 4.10 -2.80
CA ARG A 75 9.87 5.23 -1.84
C ARG A 75 10.37 4.84 -0.43
N THR A 76 10.89 3.63 -0.27
CA THR A 76 11.39 3.10 1.00
C THR A 76 12.80 2.53 0.83
N ALA A 77 13.60 2.60 1.90
CA ALA A 77 14.90 1.93 1.97
C ALA A 77 14.78 0.49 2.50
N ALA A 78 13.60 0.08 2.96
CA ALA A 78 13.36 -1.29 3.40
C ALA A 78 13.19 -2.24 2.21
N ARG A 79 13.49 -3.53 2.41
CA ARG A 79 13.14 -4.56 1.43
C ARG A 79 11.62 -4.66 1.34
N VAL A 80 11.07 -4.40 0.16
CA VAL A 80 9.65 -4.57 -0.14
C VAL A 80 9.40 -6.01 -0.55
N LEU A 81 8.37 -6.65 0.02
CA LEU A 81 7.81 -7.89 -0.51
C LEU A 81 6.66 -7.57 -1.44
N THR A 82 6.71 -8.06 -2.66
CA THR A 82 5.66 -7.84 -3.66
C THR A 82 4.71 -9.03 -3.71
N TYR A 83 3.42 -8.76 -3.94
CA TYR A 83 2.45 -9.81 -4.19
C TYR A 83 1.58 -9.52 -5.41
N SER A 84 1.13 -10.59 -6.07
CA SER A 84 0.21 -10.52 -7.19
C SER A 84 -0.85 -11.62 -7.09
N ALA A 85 -2.09 -11.24 -7.32
CA ALA A 85 -3.19 -12.16 -7.54
C ALA A 85 -3.58 -12.25 -9.03
N ALA A 86 -3.28 -11.24 -9.84
CA ALA A 86 -3.67 -11.16 -11.25
C ALA A 86 -2.59 -11.65 -12.24
N GLY A 87 -1.42 -12.07 -11.75
CA GLY A 87 -0.37 -12.69 -12.56
C GLY A 87 0.81 -11.78 -12.92
N ALA A 88 0.92 -10.60 -12.31
CA ALA A 88 2.15 -9.82 -12.36
C ALA A 88 3.32 -10.59 -11.70
N SER A 89 4.54 -10.32 -12.15
CA SER A 89 5.76 -10.87 -11.52
C SER A 89 5.89 -10.30 -10.11
N ALA A 90 5.93 -11.17 -9.10
CA ALA A 90 5.96 -10.78 -7.70
C ALA A 90 6.63 -11.87 -6.83
N ASP A 91 7.08 -11.52 -5.62
CA ASP A 91 7.63 -12.47 -4.65
C ASP A 91 6.58 -13.51 -4.20
N LEU A 92 5.32 -13.09 -4.12
CA LEU A 92 4.19 -13.93 -3.72
C LEU A 92 3.11 -13.93 -4.81
N THR A 93 2.72 -15.10 -5.29
CA THR A 93 1.67 -15.24 -6.32
C THR A 93 0.53 -16.13 -5.85
N ALA A 94 -0.70 -15.80 -6.27
CA ALA A 94 -1.86 -16.64 -6.00
C ALA A 94 -1.92 -17.84 -6.97
N ALA A 95 -2.04 -19.06 -6.43
CA ALA A 95 -2.24 -20.28 -7.21
C ALA A 95 -3.68 -20.83 -7.05
N GLY A 96 -4.17 -21.58 -8.05
CA GLY A 96 -5.43 -22.32 -7.93
C GLY A 96 -6.70 -21.47 -7.85
N ARG A 97 -6.69 -20.25 -8.41
CA ARG A 97 -7.86 -19.35 -8.43
C ARG A 97 -9.06 -19.99 -9.12
N ARG A 98 -10.06 -20.41 -8.35
CA ARG A 98 -11.39 -20.73 -8.89
C ARG A 98 -12.17 -19.43 -9.04
N ALA A 99 -12.52 -19.07 -10.27
CA ALA A 99 -13.43 -17.96 -10.51
C ALA A 99 -14.74 -18.24 -9.75
N ARG A 100 -15.17 -17.31 -8.89
CA ARG A 100 -16.53 -17.33 -8.35
C ARG A 100 -17.46 -17.01 -9.53
N ARG A 101 -18.26 -18.00 -9.92
CA ARG A 101 -19.39 -17.83 -10.83
C ARG A 101 -20.48 -16.99 -10.17
#